data_AF-A0A8S2KSQ3-F1
#
_entry.id   AF-A0A8S2KSQ3-F1
#
_cell.length_a   1.000
_cell.length_b   1.000
_cell.length_c   1.000
_cell.angle_alpha   90.00
_cell.angle_beta   90.00
_cell.angle_gamma   90.00
#
_symmetry.space_group_name_H-M   'P 1'
#
loop_
_entity.id
_entity.type
_entity.pdbx_description
1 polymer ?
#
loop_
_entity_poly.entity_id
_entity_poly.type
_entity_poly.pdbx_seq_one_letter_code
_entity_poly.pdbx_strand_id
1 'polypeptide(L)'
;MMLLSSYITSVLIITVFATISSGNIELTVLRGVPSSLRSKYAQLKSFACLDGSLTIPFEYVNDDYCDCRDGSDEPGTSACPNGRFFCENKGYIGTSIPSHLVGDGICGMYFIK
;
A
#
# COMPACT_ATOMS: atom_id res chain seq x y z
N MET A 1 47.05 15.04 -23.68
CA MET A 1 45.67 14.87 -24.20
C MET A 1 44.96 13.63 -23.64
N MET A 2 45.62 12.47 -23.56
CA MET A 2 45.01 11.22 -23.06
C MET A 2 44.58 11.28 -21.57
N LEU A 3 45.38 11.89 -20.69
CA LEU A 3 45.06 11.99 -19.24
C LEU A 3 43.85 12.89 -18.95
N LEU A 4 43.65 13.95 -19.75
CA LEU A 4 42.52 14.87 -19.60
C LEU A 4 41.21 14.19 -20.03
N SER A 5 41.25 13.40 -21.10
CA SER A 5 40.11 12.61 -21.57
C SER A 5 39.68 11.58 -20.52
N SER A 6 40.63 10.87 -19.91
CA SER A 6 40.34 9.88 -18.86
C SER A 6 39.78 10.53 -17.59
N TYR A 7 40.23 11.74 -17.25
CA TYR A 7 39.69 12.50 -16.13
C TYR A 7 38.25 12.95 -16.38
N ILE A 8 37.96 13.48 -17.57
CA ILE A 8 36.60 13.92 -17.96
C ILE A 8 35.62 12.75 -17.99
N THR A 9 36.00 11.59 -18.55
CA THR A 9 35.13 10.40 -18.55
C THR A 9 34.87 9.89 -17.14
N SER A 10 35.87 9.92 -16.26
CA SER A 10 35.72 9.51 -14.86
C SER A 10 34.77 10.43 -14.09
N VAL A 11 34.89 11.74 -14.27
CA VAL A 11 33.99 12.74 -13.64
C VAL A 11 32.55 12.58 -14.13
N LEU A 12 32.35 12.36 -15.45
CA LEU A 12 31.02 12.17 -16.03
C LEU A 12 30.31 10.91 -15.50
N ILE A 13 31.05 9.81 -15.29
CA ILE A 13 30.49 8.58 -14.74
C ILE A 13 30.08 8.79 -13.28
N ILE A 14 30.92 9.47 -12.47
CA ILE A 14 30.61 9.75 -11.06
C ILE A 14 29.35 10.61 -10.92
N THR A 15 29.18 11.64 -11.75
CA THR A 15 27.99 12.49 -11.70
C THR A 15 26.72 11.76 -12.13
N VAL A 16 26.79 10.88 -13.14
CA VAL A 16 25.64 10.07 -13.56
C VAL A 16 25.20 9.12 -12.43
N PHE A 17 26.12 8.40 -11.80
CA PHE A 17 25.78 7.52 -10.67
C PHE A 17 25.19 8.28 -9.47
N ALA A 18 25.68 9.49 -9.19
CA ALA A 18 25.15 10.33 -8.11
C ALA A 18 23.72 10.84 -8.39
N THR A 19 23.30 10.94 -9.65
CA THR A 19 21.94 11.35 -10.04
C THR A 19 20.92 10.21 -10.11
N ILE A 20 21.36 8.95 -10.13
CA ILE A 20 20.46 7.79 -10.11
C ILE A 20 20.15 7.47 -8.65
N SER A 21 19.24 8.24 -8.04
CA SER A 21 18.63 7.81 -6.78
C SER A 21 17.63 6.71 -7.10
N SER A 22 18.03 5.45 -6.93
CA SER A 22 17.09 4.34 -6.84
C SER A 22 16.24 4.57 -5.59
N GLY A 23 15.07 5.20 -5.77
CA GLY A 23 14.09 5.31 -4.70
C GLY A 23 13.74 3.91 -4.24
N ASN A 24 14.02 3.58 -2.98
CA ASN A 24 13.45 2.39 -2.37
C ASN A 24 11.93 2.62 -2.33
N ILE A 25 11.19 1.93 -3.19
CA ILE A 25 9.74 1.84 -3.07
C ILE A 25 9.50 0.94 -1.86
N GLU A 26 9.48 1.54 -0.68
CA GLU A 26 8.91 0.92 0.49
C GLU A 26 7.43 0.75 0.18
N LEU A 27 7.06 -0.45 -0.28
CA LEU A 27 5.67 -0.85 -0.41
C LEU A 27 5.09 -0.81 1.01
N THR A 28 4.56 0.34 1.41
CA THR A 28 3.91 0.49 2.70
C THR A 28 2.86 -0.61 2.79
N VAL A 29 3.01 -1.45 3.80
CA VAL A 29 2.10 -2.55 4.02
C VAL A 29 0.80 -1.92 4.51
N LEU A 30 -0.17 -1.79 3.59
CA LEU A 30 -1.50 -1.32 3.95
C LEU A 30 -2.16 -2.29 4.92
N ARG A 31 -2.66 -1.72 6.01
CA ARG A 31 -3.38 -2.45 7.05
C ARG A 31 -4.63 -3.10 6.45
N GLY A 32 -4.94 -4.32 6.87
CA GLY A 32 -6.16 -5.02 6.46
C GLY A 32 -6.14 -5.62 5.04
N VAL A 33 -5.01 -5.54 4.32
CA VAL A 33 -4.83 -6.14 2.98
C VAL A 33 -4.02 -7.44 3.08
N PRO A 34 -4.50 -8.59 2.52
CA PRO A 34 -3.72 -9.82 2.47
C PRO A 34 -2.51 -9.68 1.53
N SER A 35 -1.42 -10.40 1.83
CA SER A 35 -0.16 -10.35 1.06
C SER A 35 -0.35 -10.59 -0.45
N SER A 36 -1.32 -11.42 -0.83
CA SER A 36 -1.65 -11.72 -2.23
C SER A 36 -2.30 -10.56 -2.98
N LEU A 37 -2.90 -9.60 -2.29
CA LEU A 37 -3.56 -8.44 -2.88
C LEU A 37 -2.75 -7.15 -2.80
N ARG A 38 -1.63 -7.12 -2.05
CA ARG A 38 -0.82 -5.91 -1.85
C ARG A 38 -0.37 -5.25 -3.16
N SER A 39 -0.13 -6.02 -4.22
CA SER A 39 0.22 -5.48 -5.54
C SER A 39 -0.88 -4.62 -6.17
N LYS A 40 -2.15 -4.90 -5.87
CA LYS A 40 -3.30 -4.10 -6.34
C LYS A 40 -3.41 -2.75 -5.62
N TYR A 41 -2.76 -2.64 -4.46
CA TYR A 41 -2.73 -1.43 -3.64
C TYR A 41 -1.35 -0.76 -3.66
N ALA A 42 -0.52 -1.05 -4.67
CA ALA A 42 0.76 -0.37 -4.83
C ALA A 42 0.50 1.14 -4.88
N GLN A 43 1.18 1.90 -4.01
CA GLN A 43 0.97 3.35 -3.86
C GLN A 43 1.31 4.07 -5.17
N LEU A 44 0.27 4.30 -5.97
CA LEU A 44 0.29 5.16 -7.15
C LEU A 44 -0.38 6.50 -6.78
N LYS A 45 -0.44 7.43 -7.73
CA LYS A 45 -1.20 8.69 -7.56
C LYS A 45 -2.71 8.46 -7.44
N SER A 46 -3.20 7.30 -7.88
CA SER A 46 -4.62 6.95 -7.94
C SER A 46 -4.82 5.47 -7.63
N PHE A 47 -5.99 5.15 -7.09
CA PHE A 47 -6.45 3.79 -6.82
C PHE A 47 -7.72 3.53 -7.63
N ALA A 48 -7.77 2.40 -8.33
CA ALA A 48 -8.99 1.94 -8.98
C ALA A 48 -9.68 0.94 -8.04
N CYS A 49 -10.95 1.18 -7.74
CA CYS A 49 -11.77 0.22 -6.99
C CYS A 49 -11.66 -1.17 -7.63
N LEU A 50 -11.65 -2.23 -6.82
CA LEU A 50 -11.37 -3.58 -7.32
C LEU A 50 -12.49 -4.14 -8.20
N ASP A 51 -13.70 -3.61 -8.06
CA ASP A 51 -14.85 -3.84 -8.94
C ASP A 51 -14.80 -3.02 -10.25
N GLY A 52 -13.85 -2.10 -10.38
CA GLY A 52 -13.70 -1.22 -11.54
C GLY A 52 -14.73 -0.10 -11.64
N SER A 53 -15.50 0.16 -10.57
CA SER A 53 -16.58 1.16 -10.58
C SER A 53 -16.08 2.60 -10.68
N LEU A 54 -14.98 2.92 -10.00
CA LEU A 54 -14.43 4.26 -9.88
C LEU A 54 -12.90 4.22 -9.75
N THR A 55 -12.25 5.34 -10.07
CA THR A 55 -10.83 5.60 -9.74
C THR A 55 -10.75 6.85 -8.88
N ILE A 56 -10.15 6.74 -7.71
CA ILE A 56 -10.02 7.77 -6.67
C ILE A 56 -8.54 8.16 -6.49
N PRO A 57 -8.24 9.34 -5.92
CA PRO A 57 -6.90 9.64 -5.42
C PRO A 57 -6.47 8.58 -4.40
N PHE A 58 -5.19 8.19 -4.39
CA PHE A 58 -4.72 7.17 -3.43
C PHE A 58 -4.81 7.64 -1.96
N GLU A 59 -4.85 8.96 -1.73
CA GLU A 59 -5.08 9.55 -0.40
C GLU A 59 -6.45 9.23 0.19
N TYR A 60 -7.41 8.77 -0.61
CA TYR A 60 -8.75 8.34 -0.16
C TYR A 60 -8.77 6.85 0.24
N VAL A 61 -7.63 6.15 0.15
CA VAL A 61 -7.53 4.76 0.62
C VAL A 61 -7.24 4.76 2.12
N ASN A 62 -8.12 4.16 2.92
CA ASN A 62 -8.11 4.18 4.38
C ASN A 62 -8.23 5.59 4.98
N ASP A 63 -9.08 6.43 4.39
CA ASP A 63 -9.35 7.78 4.89
C ASP A 63 -10.57 7.86 5.84
N ASP A 64 -11.14 6.70 6.18
CA ASP A 64 -12.33 6.55 7.03
C ASP A 64 -13.63 7.04 6.35
N TYR A 65 -13.63 7.11 5.01
CA TYR A 65 -14.78 7.39 4.18
C TYR A 65 -14.96 6.31 3.10
N CYS A 66 -16.21 5.97 2.75
CA CYS A 66 -16.49 4.89 1.79
C CYS A 66 -16.85 5.44 0.41
N ASP A 67 -15.87 5.46 -0.49
CA ASP A 67 -15.98 5.87 -1.89
C ASP A 67 -16.26 4.72 -2.85
N CYS A 68 -15.61 3.57 -2.64
CA CYS A 68 -15.79 2.41 -3.51
C CYS A 68 -17.04 1.60 -3.13
N ARG A 69 -17.85 1.23 -4.12
CA ARG A 69 -19.06 0.43 -3.89
C ARG A 69 -18.77 -0.96 -3.32
N ASP A 70 -17.63 -1.52 -3.69
CA ASP A 70 -17.14 -2.81 -3.18
C ASP A 70 -16.38 -2.69 -1.84
N GLY A 71 -16.18 -1.46 -1.35
CA GLY A 71 -15.44 -1.13 -0.13
C GLY A 71 -13.95 -1.45 -0.19
N SER A 72 -13.38 -1.53 -1.39
CA SER A 72 -11.96 -1.85 -1.57
C SER A 72 -11.00 -0.70 -1.26
N ASP A 73 -11.49 0.52 -1.14
CA ASP A 73 -10.77 1.69 -0.66
C ASP A 73 -10.50 1.66 0.86
N GLU A 74 -11.36 0.99 1.63
CA GLU A 74 -11.29 0.98 3.10
C GLU A 74 -10.95 -0.40 3.71
N PRO A 75 -9.83 -1.05 3.32
CA PRO A 75 -9.47 -2.37 3.86
C PRO A 75 -9.03 -2.32 5.34
N GLY A 76 -8.63 -1.16 5.84
CA GLY A 76 -8.01 -0.93 7.15
C GLY A 76 -8.88 -0.19 8.16
N THR A 77 -10.09 0.21 7.79
CA THR A 77 -11.05 0.97 8.62
C THR A 77 -12.40 0.24 8.71
N SER A 78 -13.38 0.87 9.35
CA SER A 78 -14.76 0.37 9.46
C SER A 78 -15.77 1.12 8.57
N ALA A 79 -15.30 2.04 7.72
CA ALA A 79 -16.14 3.00 7.00
C ALA A 79 -17.08 2.34 5.96
N CYS A 80 -16.65 1.28 5.30
CA CYS A 80 -17.47 0.60 4.29
C CYS A 80 -18.32 -0.53 4.88
N PRO A 81 -19.67 -0.56 4.65
CA PRO A 81 -20.56 -1.56 5.25
C PRO A 81 -20.34 -2.99 4.74
N ASN A 82 -19.84 -3.14 3.51
CA ASN A 82 -19.49 -4.43 2.92
C ASN A 82 -17.98 -4.72 2.97
N GLY A 83 -17.22 -3.86 3.65
CA GLY A 83 -15.77 -3.96 3.76
C GLY A 83 -15.33 -5.20 4.52
N ARG A 84 -14.09 -5.63 4.24
CA ARG A 84 -13.45 -6.73 4.96
C ARG A 84 -12.05 -6.33 5.38
N PHE A 85 -11.70 -6.69 6.60
CA PHE A 85 -10.37 -6.49 7.15
C PHE A 85 -9.63 -7.82 7.24
N PHE A 86 -8.44 -7.91 6.65
CA PHE A 86 -7.60 -9.10 6.75
C PHE A 86 -6.68 -9.04 7.98
N CYS A 87 -6.88 -9.99 8.90
CA CYS A 87 -5.98 -10.25 10.01
C CYS A 87 -4.92 -11.27 9.57
N GLU A 88 -3.65 -10.87 9.55
CA GLU A 88 -2.54 -11.79 9.23
C GLU A 88 -2.39 -12.92 10.26
N ASN A 89 -2.78 -12.67 11.51
CA ASN A 89 -2.69 -13.61 12.64
C ASN A 89 -1.32 -14.30 12.72
N LYS A 90 -0.23 -13.53 12.86
CA LYS A 90 1.16 -14.06 12.86
C LYS A 90 1.30 -15.26 13.80
N GLY A 91 1.80 -16.38 13.27
CA GLY A 91 1.91 -17.65 13.99
C GLY A 91 0.66 -18.55 13.95
N TYR A 92 -0.42 -18.07 13.31
CA TYR A 92 -1.70 -18.75 13.13
C TYR A 92 -2.21 -18.58 11.69
N ILE A 93 -3.41 -19.07 11.41
CA ILE A 93 -4.06 -18.94 10.11
C ILE A 93 -4.67 -17.53 9.98
N GLY A 94 -4.24 -16.78 8.96
CA GLY A 94 -4.82 -15.49 8.62
C GLY A 94 -6.27 -15.60 8.17
N THR A 95 -7.10 -14.63 8.51
CA THR A 95 -8.55 -14.65 8.22
C THR A 95 -9.09 -13.24 8.00
N SER A 96 -10.24 -13.14 7.35
CA SER A 96 -10.91 -11.86 7.10
C SER A 96 -12.15 -11.70 7.98
N ILE A 97 -12.23 -10.58 8.68
CA ILE A 97 -13.39 -10.18 9.49
C ILE A 97 -14.20 -9.09 8.76
N PRO A 98 -15.49 -8.92 9.09
CA PRO A 98 -16.24 -7.74 8.66
C PRO A 98 -15.62 -6.43 9.16
N SER A 99 -15.67 -5.38 8.33
CA SER A 99 -15.13 -4.04 8.61
C SER A 99 -15.70 -3.41 9.90
N HIS A 100 -16.97 -3.63 10.22
CA HIS A 100 -17.61 -3.05 11.42
C HIS A 100 -17.01 -3.53 12.75
N LEU A 101 -16.20 -4.60 12.75
CA LEU A 101 -15.46 -5.06 13.93
C LEU A 101 -14.08 -4.39 14.06
N VAL A 102 -13.68 -3.57 13.10
CA VAL A 102 -12.39 -2.87 13.13
C VAL A 102 -12.51 -1.66 14.06
N GLY A 103 -11.79 -1.69 15.18
CA GLY A 103 -11.74 -0.56 16.11
C GLY A 103 -13.00 -0.39 16.96
N ASP A 104 -13.83 -1.43 17.08
CA ASP A 104 -15.07 -1.44 17.88
C ASP A 104 -14.84 -1.46 19.41
N GLY A 105 -13.57 -1.42 19.86
CA GLY A 105 -13.19 -1.46 21.26
C GLY A 105 -13.25 -2.85 21.90
N ILE A 106 -13.57 -3.90 21.12
CA ILE A 106 -13.65 -5.27 21.58
C ILE A 106 -12.52 -6.08 20.94
N CYS A 107 -11.70 -6.73 21.76
CA CYS A 107 -10.75 -7.71 21.26
C CYS A 107 -11.50 -9.01 20.94
N GLY A 108 -11.74 -9.29 19.67
CA GLY A 108 -12.31 -10.55 19.20
C GLY A 108 -11.33 -11.73 19.27
N MET A 109 -11.84 -12.95 18.99
CA MET A 109 -11.00 -14.16 18.84
C MET A 109 -10.03 -14.10 17.65
N TYR A 110 -10.28 -13.18 16.72
CA TYR A 110 -9.40 -12.85 15.60
C TYR A 110 -8.64 -11.58 16.03
N PHE A 111 -7.36 -11.75 16.34
CA PHE A 111 -6.53 -10.77 17.03
C PHE A 111 -6.62 -9.36 16.43
N ILE A 112 -7.03 -8.40 17.27
CA ILE A 112 -6.91 -6.96 17.01
C ILE A 112 -5.86 -6.43 18.00
N LYS A 113 -4.61 -6.39 17.55
CA LYS A 113 -3.58 -5.48 18.10
C LYS A 113 -2.73 -4.94 16.97
#